data_AF-R5TRJ5-F1
#
_entry.id   AF-R5TRJ5-F1
#
_cell.length_a   1.000
_cell.length_b   1.000
_cell.length_c   1.000
_cell.angle_alpha   90.00
_cell.angle_beta   90.00
_cell.angle_gamma   90.00
#
_symmetry.space_group_name_H-M   'P 1'
#
loop_
_entity.id
_entity.type
_entity.pdbx_description
1 polymer ?
#
loop_
_entity_poly.entity_id
_entity_poly.type
_entity_poly.pdbx_seq_one_letter_code
_entity_poly.pdbx_strand_id
1 'polypeptide(L)' 'MVKKVSDYPEFEKYKNLLEKINSERVFSIQNKNDEFWLVEECDEYFFHELTKQDCLELSELFAEIAKLIKE' A
#
# COMPACT_ATOMS: atom_id res chain seq x y z
N MET A 1 -16.86 0.93 6.29
CA MET A 1 -16.85 0.53 4.87
C MET A 1 -15.39 0.48 4.43
N VAL A 2 -14.94 -0.63 3.87
CA VAL A 2 -13.55 -0.77 3.41
C VAL A 2 -13.43 -0.14 2.02
N LYS A 3 -12.40 0.67 1.80
CA LYS A 3 -12.09 1.25 0.49
C LYS A 3 -10.65 0.90 0.10
N LYS A 4 -10.43 0.54 -1.17
CA LYS A 4 -9.06 0.38 -1.67
C LYS A 4 -8.46 1.75 -1.85
N VAL A 5 -7.16 1.90 -1.57
CA VAL A 5 -6.48 3.20 -1.75
C VAL A 5 -6.50 3.65 -3.22
N SER A 6 -6.64 2.73 -4.17
CA SER A 6 -6.84 3.03 -5.60
C SER A 6 -8.14 3.78 -5.92
N ASP A 7 -9.12 3.78 -5.02
CA ASP A 7 -10.42 4.42 -5.24
C ASP A 7 -10.43 5.92 -4.90
N TYR A 8 -9.32 6.44 -4.39
CA TYR A 8 -9.16 7.80 -3.91
C TYR A 8 -8.47 8.69 -4.97
N PRO A 9 -9.08 9.83 -5.37
CA PRO A 9 -8.55 10.69 -6.44
C PRO A 9 -7.10 11.17 -6.24
N GLU A 10 -6.67 11.38 -5.00
CA GLU A 10 -5.32 11.81 -4.65
C GLU A 10 -4.23 10.77 -4.99
N PHE A 11 -4.61 9.51 -5.20
CA PHE A 11 -3.71 8.42 -5.59
C PHE A 11 -3.83 8.02 -7.07
N GLU A 12 -4.59 8.75 -7.89
CA GLU A 12 -4.81 8.41 -9.32
C GLU A 12 -3.49 8.27 -10.09
N LYS A 13 -2.48 9.11 -9.78
CA LYS A 13 -1.13 9.01 -10.40
C LYS A 13 -0.42 7.67 -10.14
N TYR A 14 -0.83 6.92 -9.12
CA TYR A 14 -0.27 5.62 -8.74
C TYR A 14 -1.17 4.44 -9.14
N LYS A 15 -2.29 4.70 -9.82
CA LYS A 15 -3.31 3.69 -10.15
C LYS A 15 -2.73 2.44 -10.81
N ASN A 16 -1.90 2.60 -11.85
CA ASN A 16 -1.29 1.46 -12.53
C ASN A 16 -0.44 0.58 -11.59
N LEU A 17 0.28 1.20 -10.65
CA LEU A 17 1.08 0.48 -9.65
C LEU A 17 0.16 -0.24 -8.66
N LEU A 18 -0.87 0.44 -8.16
CA LEU A 18 -1.83 -0.11 -7.19
C LEU A 18 -2.64 -1.26 -7.81
N GLU A 19 -3.08 -1.13 -9.06
CA GLU A 19 -3.76 -2.19 -9.81
C GLU A 19 -2.86 -3.41 -10.03
N LYS A 20 -1.58 -3.17 -10.39
CA LYS A 20 -0.59 -4.25 -10.53
C LYS A 20 -0.40 -5.01 -9.21
N ILE A 21 -0.16 -4.29 -8.12
CA ILE A 21 0.00 -4.84 -6.77
C ILE A 21 -1.23 -5.68 -6.37
N ASN A 22 -2.44 -5.15 -6.62
CA ASN A 22 -3.69 -5.85 -6.33
C ASN A 22 -3.88 -7.11 -7.22
N SER A 23 -3.48 -7.05 -8.49
CA SER A 23 -3.64 -8.17 -9.44
C SER A 23 -2.68 -9.34 -9.16
N GLU A 24 -1.53 -9.06 -8.56
CA GLU A 24 -0.50 -10.05 -8.24
C GLU A 24 -0.77 -10.80 -6.91
N ARG A 25 -1.92 -10.54 -6.24
CA ARG A 25 -2.39 -11.21 -5.00
C ARG A 25 -1.44 -11.15 -3.79
N VAL A 26 -0.39 -10.33 -3.82
CA VAL A 26 0.62 -10.34 -2.75
C VAL A 26 0.15 -9.52 -1.54
N PHE A 27 -0.19 -8.25 -1.75
CA PHE A 27 -0.73 -7.37 -0.71
C PHE A 27 -1.60 -6.26 -1.33
N SER A 28 -2.52 -5.66 -0.58
CA SER A 28 -3.20 -4.41 -0.92
C SER A 28 -3.08 -3.40 0.21
N ILE A 29 -3.28 -2.13 -0.11
CA ILE A 29 -3.42 -1.07 0.88
C ILE A 29 -4.89 -0.66 0.92
N GLN A 30 -5.49 -0.79 2.10
CA GLN A 30 -6.89 -0.49 2.34
C GLN A 30 -7.02 0.63 3.37
N ASN A 31 -8.06 1.46 3.23
CA ASN A 31 -8.48 2.38 4.28
C ASN A 31 -9.74 1.84 4.95
N LYS A 32 -9.70 1.75 6.28
CA LYS A 32 -10.82 1.31 7.12
C LYS A 32 -10.91 2.22 8.33
N ASN A 33 -11.98 3.01 8.41
CA ASN A 33 -12.23 3.95 9.51
C ASN A 33 -11.07 4.93 9.75
N ASP A 34 -10.54 5.53 8.67
CA ASP A 34 -9.42 6.49 8.70
C ASP A 34 -8.04 5.90 9.06
N GLU A 35 -7.94 4.58 9.18
CA GLU A 35 -6.69 3.84 9.35
C GLU A 35 -6.27 3.16 8.04
N PHE A 36 -4.96 3.13 7.77
CA PHE A 36 -4.40 2.40 6.64
C PHE A 36 -3.98 1.00 7.05
N TRP A 37 -4.22 0.04 6.18
CA TRP A 37 -3.96 -1.37 6.43
C TRP A 37 -3.22 -1.97 5.25
N LEU A 38 -2.17 -2.76 5.54
CA LEU A 38 -1.57 -3.70 4.60
C LEU A 38 -2.29 -5.03 4.76
N VAL A 39 -2.86 -5.53 3.66
CA VAL A 39 -3.71 -6.72 3.66
C VAL A 39 -3.21 -7.73 2.66
N GLU A 40 -3.11 -9.00 3.04
CA GLU A 40 -2.87 -10.10 2.10
C GLU A 40 -4.18 -10.47 1.37
N GLU A 41 -4.21 -10.40 0.04
CA GLU A 41 -5.41 -10.66 -0.78
C GLU A 41 -5.53 -12.13 -1.25
N CYS A 42 -4.82 -13.07 -0.60
CA CYS A 42 -4.99 -14.51 -0.83
C CYS A 42 -6.24 -15.03 -0.12
N ASP A 43 -6.11 -15.30 1.18
CA ASP A 43 -7.15 -15.89 2.04
C ASP A 43 -7.44 -15.00 3.26
N GLU A 44 -6.97 -13.74 3.25
CA GLU A 44 -7.15 -12.79 4.36
C GLU A 44 -6.57 -13.28 5.70
N TYR A 45 -5.50 -14.09 5.69
CA TYR A 45 -4.89 -14.56 6.95
C TYR A 45 -3.99 -13.51 7.60
N PHE A 46 -3.47 -12.58 6.81
CA PHE A 46 -2.58 -11.53 7.32
C PHE A 46 -3.16 -10.13 7.09
N PHE A 47 -3.33 -9.41 8.20
CA PHE A 47 -3.67 -7.99 8.25
C PHE A 47 -2.69 -7.29 9.18
N HIS A 48 -2.17 -6.15 8.73
CA HIS A 48 -1.32 -5.30 9.56
C HIS A 48 -1.81 -3.86 9.46
N GLU A 49 -2.16 -3.29 10.61
CA GLU A 49 -2.45 -1.86 10.73
C GLU A 49 -1.16 -1.08 10.48
N LEU A 50 -1.21 -0.06 9.63
CA LEU A 50 -0.12 0.86 9.42
C LEU A 50 -0.40 2.13 10.19
N THR A 51 0.42 2.40 11.21
CA THR A 51 0.40 3.69 11.87
C THR A 51 0.92 4.79 10.93
N LYS A 52 0.68 6.05 11.32
CA LYS A 52 1.26 7.20 10.61
C LYS A 52 2.79 7.11 10.52
N GLN A 53 3.44 6.62 11.57
CA GLN A 53 4.90 6.49 11.60
C GLN A 53 5.37 5.40 10.63
N ASP A 54 4.70 4.24 10.60
CA ASP A 54 5.04 3.15 9.67
C ASP A 54 4.94 3.61 8.21
N CYS A 55 3.92 4.41 7.88
CA CYS A 55 3.77 4.98 6.55
C CYS A 55 4.94 5.88 6.14
N LEU A 56 5.49 6.66 7.08
CA LEU A 56 6.63 7.54 6.83
C LEU A 56 7.91 6.74 6.65
N GLU A 57 8.16 5.76 7.53
CA GLU A 57 9.36 4.92 7.48
C GLU A 57 9.38 4.03 6.23
N LEU A 58 8.23 3.48 5.84
CA LEU A 58 8.10 2.75 4.57
C LEU A 58 8.43 3.64 3.37
N SER A 59 7.96 4.89 3.38
CA SER A 59 8.29 5.85 2.33
C SER A 59 9.79 6.14 2.25
N GLU A 60 10.46 6.31 3.39
CA GLU A 60 11.91 6.53 3.45
C GLU A 60 12.67 5.30 2.98
N LEU A 61 12.29 4.10 3.44
CA LEU A 61 12.86 2.84 3.01
C LEU A 61 12.79 2.66 1.49
N PHE A 62 11.62 2.89 0.88
CA PHE A 62 11.48 2.78 -0.58
C PHE A 62 12.29 3.83 -1.32
N ALA A 63 12.48 5.03 -0.75
CA ALA A 63 13.35 6.05 -1.32
C ALA A 63 14.83 5.61 -1.31
N GLU A 64 15.31 5.00 -0.23
CA GLU A 64 16.68 4.45 -0.14
C GLU A 64 16.88 3.28 -1.11
N ILE A 65 15.93 2.34 -1.16
CA ILE A 65 15.97 1.22 -2.13
C ILE A 65 16.04 1.76 -3.56
N ALA A 66 15.25 2.80 -3.88
CA ALA A 66 15.24 3.40 -5.21
C ALA A 66 16.59 4.06 -5.59
N LYS A 67 17.38 4.52 -4.62
CA LYS A 67 18.76 5.00 -4.87
C LYS A 67 19.66 3.83 -5.23
N LEU A 68 19.62 2.75 -4.46
CA LEU A 68 20.44 1.55 -4.67
C LEU A 68 20.18 0.86 -6.02
N ILE A 69 18.94 0.86 -6.52
CA ILE A 69 18.58 0.20 -7.79
C ILE A 69 18.90 1.07 -9.02
N LYS A 70 19.11 2.38 -8.83
CA LYS A 70 19.43 3.32 -9.91
C LYS A 70 20.94 3.50 -10.12
N GLU A 71 21.76 2.92 -9.26
CA GLU A 71 23.23 2.80 -9.38
C GLU A 71 23.60 1.49 -10.09
#